data_AF-A0A6L9KRR2-F1
#
_entry.id   AF-A0A6L9KRR2-F1
#
_cell.length_a   1.000
_cell.length_b   1.000
_cell.length_c   1.000
_cell.angle_alpha   90.00
_cell.angle_beta   90.00
_cell.angle_gamma   90.00
#
_symmetry.space_group_name_H-M   'P 1'
#
loop_
_entity.id
_entity.type
_entity.pdbx_description
1 polymer ?
#
loop_
_entity_poly.entity_id
_entity_poly.type
_entity_poly.pdbx_seq_one_letter_code
_entity_poly.pdbx_strand_id
1 'polypeptide(L)'
;MTYSLNTLTSGRTAAAPLASGWRRFTDELGLLLGFVLLLLWLVALLTYSAQDAAWSTSGSGAQVMNRAGPPGAWLADASYYVFGFSVWWCVAAALRTWLTGLARWLRGRDLLSMQ
;
A
#
# COMPACT_ATOMS: atom_id res chain seq x y z
N MET A 1 54.96 -6.25 -26.20
CA MET A 1 54.52 -6.64 -24.85
C MET A 1 53.74 -5.49 -24.25
N THR A 2 52.43 -5.45 -24.49
CA THR A 2 51.58 -4.30 -24.12
C THR A 2 50.57 -4.80 -23.10
N TYR A 3 50.83 -4.50 -21.83
CA TYR A 3 49.93 -4.84 -20.73
C TYR A 3 48.70 -3.94 -20.80
N SER A 4 47.54 -4.56 -21.03
CA SER A 4 46.24 -3.92 -21.14
C SER A 4 45.81 -3.34 -19.77
N LEU A 5 45.54 -2.04 -19.75
CA LEU A 5 45.03 -1.25 -18.62
C LEU A 5 43.55 -1.56 -18.26
N ASN A 6 43.08 -2.79 -18.47
CA ASN A 6 41.69 -3.17 -18.19
C ASN A 6 41.42 -3.51 -16.71
N THR A 7 42.43 -3.45 -15.85
CA THR A 7 42.28 -3.80 -14.43
C THR A 7 41.69 -2.66 -13.59
N LEU A 8 41.75 -1.41 -14.06
CA LEU A 8 41.25 -0.24 -13.32
C LEU A 8 39.74 -0.01 -13.47
N THR A 9 39.09 -0.66 -14.44
CA THR A 9 37.63 -0.54 -14.65
C THR A 9 36.85 -1.57 -13.84
N SER A 10 37.50 -2.60 -13.29
CA SER A 10 36.85 -3.64 -12.49
C SER A 10 36.39 -3.17 -11.09
N GLY A 11 36.71 -1.92 -10.70
CA GLY A 11 36.40 -1.37 -9.38
C GLY A 11 35.13 -0.51 -9.28
N ARG A 12 34.39 -0.21 -10.36
CA ARG A 12 33.24 0.71 -10.30
C ARG A 12 31.87 0.05 -10.11
N THR A 13 31.80 -1.27 -9.92
CA THR A 13 30.51 -1.97 -9.77
C THR A 13 30.51 -3.02 -8.66
N ALA A 14 31.38 -2.88 -7.66
CA ALA A 14 31.50 -3.82 -6.54
C ALA A 14 31.05 -3.22 -5.19
N ALA A 15 30.13 -2.26 -5.20
CA ALA A 15 29.52 -1.73 -3.98
C ALA A 15 28.00 -1.63 -4.13
N ALA A 16 27.32 -2.78 -4.14
CA ALA A 16 26.12 -3.05 -3.32
C ALA A 16 25.42 -4.36 -3.75
N PRO A 17 25.59 -5.48 -3.00
CA PRO A 17 24.57 -6.52 -3.03
C PRO A 17 24.10 -6.98 -1.64
N LEU A 18 24.07 -6.08 -0.64
CA LEU A 18 23.53 -6.36 0.70
C LEU A 18 22.14 -5.76 0.94
N ALA A 19 21.69 -4.84 0.07
CA ALA A 19 20.37 -4.22 0.18
C ALA A 19 19.25 -4.99 -0.55
N SER A 20 19.52 -6.09 -1.26
CA SER A 20 18.51 -6.80 -2.04
C SER A 20 17.48 -7.53 -1.17
N GLY A 21 17.91 -8.16 -0.08
CA GLY A 21 17.02 -8.86 0.85
C GLY A 21 16.09 -7.91 1.60
N TRP A 22 16.64 -6.84 2.17
CA TRP A 22 15.86 -5.81 2.86
C TRP A 22 14.87 -5.09 1.95
N ARG A 23 15.28 -4.78 0.71
CA ARG A 23 14.40 -4.11 -0.26
C ARG A 23 13.21 -5.00 -0.66
N ARG A 24 13.44 -6.30 -0.84
CA ARG A 24 12.37 -7.28 -1.10
C ARG A 24 11.40 -7.41 0.06
N PHE A 25 11.93 -7.45 1.28
CA PHE A 25 11.11 -7.50 2.49
C PHE A 25 10.24 -6.25 2.62
N THR A 26 10.79 -5.06 2.42
CA THR A 26 10.03 -3.81 2.43
C THR A 26 8.97 -3.76 1.33
N ASP A 27 9.27 -4.27 0.14
CA ASP A 27 8.30 -4.35 -0.97
C ASP A 27 7.13 -5.30 -0.65
N GLU A 28 7.42 -6.50 -0.11
CA GLU A 28 6.39 -7.46 0.31
C GLU A 28 5.52 -6.93 1.46
N LEU A 29 6.16 -6.34 2.47
CA LEU A 29 5.48 -5.78 3.63
C LEU A 29 4.66 -4.55 3.23
N GLY A 30 5.16 -3.73 2.31
CA GLY A 30 4.43 -2.61 1.72
C GLY A 30 3.19 -3.05 0.92
N LEU A 31 3.29 -4.14 0.15
CA LEU A 31 2.13 -4.71 -0.56
C LEU A 31 1.08 -5.28 0.40
N LEU A 32 1.50 -6.01 1.44
CA LEU A 32 0.61 -6.53 2.47
C LEU A 32 -0.08 -5.41 3.25
N LEU A 33 0.69 -4.42 3.71
CA LEU A 33 0.16 -3.29 4.46
C LEU A 33 -0.79 -2.44 3.60
N GLY A 34 -0.42 -2.21 2.33
CA GLY A 34 -1.26 -1.52 1.37
C GLY A 34 -2.58 -2.26 1.10
N PHE A 35 -2.55 -3.60 1.03
CA PHE A 35 -3.75 -4.42 0.89
C PHE A 35 -4.67 -4.30 2.11
N VAL A 36 -4.11 -4.44 3.32
CA VAL A 36 -4.88 -4.33 4.57
C VAL A 36 -5.52 -2.95 4.70
N LEU A 37 -4.77 -1.87 4.43
CA LEU A 37 -5.29 -0.51 4.46
C LEU A 37 -6.40 -0.29 3.44
N LEU A 38 -6.25 -0.78 2.21
CA LEU A 38 -7.29 -0.73 1.18
C LEU A 38 -8.55 -1.48 1.61
N LEU A 39 -8.39 -2.66 2.18
CA LEU A 39 -9.50 -3.49 2.62
C LEU A 39 -10.25 -2.81 3.78
N LEU A 40 -9.52 -2.30 4.77
CA LEU A 40 -10.09 -1.55 5.88
C LEU A 40 -10.83 -0.31 5.39
N TRP A 41 -10.26 0.44 4.44
CA TRP A 41 -10.90 1.62 3.86
C TRP A 41 -12.16 1.29 3.07
N LEU A 42 -12.12 0.21 2.28
CA LEU A 42 -13.28 -0.27 1.52
C LEU A 42 -14.40 -0.75 2.45
N VAL A 43 -14.07 -1.57 3.46
CA VAL A 43 -15.04 -2.05 4.46
C VAL A 43 -15.62 -0.87 5.24
N ALA A 44 -14.80 0.12 5.58
CA ALA A 44 -15.25 1.33 6.26
C ALA A 44 -16.25 2.15 5.43
N LEU A 45 -16.02 2.30 4.12
CA LEU A 45 -16.93 3.02 3.21
C LEU A 45 -18.21 2.23 2.89
N LEU A 46 -18.12 0.91 2.71
CA LEU A 46 -19.26 0.03 2.44
C LEU A 46 -20.17 -0.14 3.67
N THR A 47 -19.57 -0.14 4.86
CA THR A 47 -20.29 -0.30 6.14
C THR A 47 -20.48 1.05 6.84
N TYR A 48 -20.35 2.16 6.11
CA TYR A 48 -20.56 3.49 6.66
C TYR A 48 -22.03 3.64 7.09
N SER A 49 -22.24 4.00 8.35
CA SER A 49 -23.54 4.35 8.90
C SER A 49 -23.46 5.76 9.47
N ALA A 50 -24.41 6.63 9.07
CA ALA A 50 -24.53 7.99 9.61
C ALA A 50 -24.92 8.03 11.10
N GLN A 51 -25.18 6.88 11.72
CA GLN A 51 -25.47 6.75 13.16
C GLN A 51 -24.22 6.44 14.00
N ASP A 52 -23.08 6.16 13.37
CA ASP A 52 -21.84 5.87 14.09
C ASP A 52 -21.23 7.13 14.69
N ALA A 53 -20.72 7.04 15.92
CA ALA A 53 -20.04 8.14 16.58
C ALA A 53 -18.78 8.56 15.80
N ALA A 54 -18.82 9.75 15.19
CA ALA A 54 -17.73 10.34 14.42
C ALA A 54 -17.32 11.69 15.01
N TRP A 55 -16.19 12.25 14.58
CA TRP A 55 -15.68 13.51 15.14
C TRP A 55 -16.67 14.70 15.01
N SER A 56 -17.58 14.66 14.03
CA SER A 56 -18.66 15.64 13.82
C SER A 56 -19.98 15.31 14.54
N THR A 57 -20.16 14.04 14.90
CA THR A 57 -21.39 13.52 15.49
C THR A 57 -21.02 12.90 16.81
N SER A 58 -21.36 13.57 17.90
CA SER A 58 -21.43 12.95 19.23
C SER A 58 -22.44 11.80 19.16
N GLY A 59 -22.03 10.67 18.57
CA GLY A 59 -22.87 9.50 18.42
C GLY A 59 -23.37 9.14 19.81
N SER A 60 -24.59 8.62 19.89
CA SER A 60 -25.39 8.50 21.10
C SER A 60 -24.83 7.55 22.18
N GLY A 61 -23.52 7.29 22.21
CA GLY A 61 -22.89 6.24 23.01
C GLY A 61 -23.27 4.83 22.53
N ALA A 62 -24.03 4.71 21.44
CA ALA A 62 -24.42 3.44 20.85
C ALA A 62 -23.22 2.77 20.16
N GLN A 63 -23.22 1.43 20.19
CA GLN A 63 -22.17 0.61 19.59
C GLN A 63 -21.93 0.98 18.13
N VAL A 64 -20.67 1.17 17.76
CA VAL A 64 -20.24 1.40 16.37
C VAL A 64 -20.66 0.19 15.53
N MET A 65 -21.52 0.42 14.55
CA MET A 65 -22.03 -0.59 13.62
C MET A 65 -21.05 -0.82 12.46
N ASN A 66 -20.11 0.10 12.22
CA ASN A 66 -19.04 -0.12 11.26
C ASN A 66 -18.20 -1.35 11.64
N ARG A 67 -18.15 -2.32 10.73
CA ARG A 67 -17.33 -3.54 10.89
C ARG A 67 -15.83 -3.27 10.93
N ALA A 68 -15.38 -2.10 10.49
CA ALA A 68 -14.00 -1.63 10.66
C ALA A 68 -13.75 -0.97 12.05
N GLY A 69 -14.76 -0.96 12.92
CA GLY A 69 -14.70 -0.39 14.26
C GLY A 69 -14.69 1.14 14.29
N PRO A 70 -14.39 1.74 15.47
CA PRO A 70 -14.34 3.19 15.65
C PRO A 70 -13.40 3.95 14.68
N PRO A 71 -12.15 3.51 14.41
CA PRO A 71 -11.28 4.24 13.49
C PRO A 71 -11.77 4.18 12.04
N GLY A 72 -12.47 3.10 11.66
CA GLY A 72 -13.10 2.98 10.33
C GLY A 72 -14.25 3.98 10.14
N ALA A 73 -15.08 4.18 11.16
CA ALA A 73 -16.14 5.19 11.14
C ALA A 73 -15.57 6.61 10.93
N TRP A 74 -14.48 6.96 11.62
CA TRP A 74 -13.82 8.26 11.47
C TRP A 74 -13.20 8.45 10.09
N LEU A 75 -12.53 7.42 9.57
CA LEU A 75 -11.91 7.47 8.25
C LEU A 75 -12.98 7.66 7.16
N ALA A 76 -14.10 6.94 7.25
CA ALA A 76 -15.21 7.07 6.31
C ALA A 76 -15.87 8.45 6.38
N ASP A 77 -16.14 8.97 7.59
CA ASP A 77 -16.74 10.29 7.79
C ASP A 77 -15.85 11.41 7.21
N ALA A 78 -14.55 11.40 7.53
CA ALA A 78 -13.60 12.37 6.99
C ALA A 78 -13.47 12.26 5.46
N SER A 79 -13.47 11.04 4.92
CA SER A 79 -13.34 10.82 3.48
C SER A 79 -14.56 11.33 2.70
N TYR A 80 -15.77 11.04 3.20
CA TYR A 80 -17.00 11.57 2.60
C TYR A 80 -17.12 13.08 2.80
N TYR A 81 -16.63 13.64 3.91
CA TYR A 81 -16.66 15.08 4.13
C TYR A 81 -15.73 15.85 3.17
N VAL A 82 -14.51 15.36 2.95
CA VAL A 82 -13.52 16.03 2.10
C VAL A 82 -13.78 15.78 0.61
N PHE A 83 -14.12 14.55 0.24
CA PHE A 83 -14.22 14.14 -1.17
C PHE A 83 -15.65 13.91 -1.65
N GLY A 84 -16.64 13.82 -0.75
CA GLY A 84 -18.02 13.48 -1.11
C GLY A 84 -18.09 12.14 -1.84
N PHE A 85 -18.90 12.11 -2.90
CA PHE A 85 -19.04 10.91 -3.75
C PHE A 85 -17.76 10.55 -4.52
N SER A 86 -16.84 11.50 -4.69
CA SER A 86 -15.58 11.27 -5.42
C SER A 86 -14.60 10.37 -4.67
N VAL A 87 -14.87 10.04 -3.40
CA VAL A 87 -14.05 9.09 -2.62
C VAL A 87 -13.93 7.73 -3.32
N TRP A 88 -14.97 7.28 -4.04
CA TRP A 88 -14.95 6.03 -4.78
C TRP A 88 -13.90 6.01 -5.91
N TRP A 89 -13.64 7.16 -6.53
CA TRP A 89 -12.55 7.30 -7.50
C TRP A 89 -11.18 7.21 -6.82
N CYS A 90 -11.04 7.75 -5.60
CA CYS A 90 -9.81 7.61 -4.83
C CYS A 90 -9.57 6.14 -4.43
N VAL A 91 -10.61 5.41 -4.04
CA VAL A 91 -10.52 3.96 -3.78
C VAL A 91 -10.12 3.20 -5.04
N ALA A 92 -10.75 3.49 -6.18
CA ALA A 92 -10.41 2.84 -7.45
C ALA A 92 -8.96 3.14 -7.87
N ALA A 93 -8.49 4.38 -7.71
CA ALA A 93 -7.11 4.76 -7.98
C ALA A 93 -6.12 4.03 -7.05
N ALA A 94 -6.41 3.95 -5.75
CA ALA A 94 -5.58 3.26 -4.78
C ALA A 94 -5.55 1.74 -5.02
N LEU A 95 -6.68 1.14 -5.41
CA LEU A 95 -6.72 -0.26 -5.83
C LEU A 95 -5.85 -0.49 -7.07
N ARG A 96 -5.91 0.41 -8.06
CA ARG A 96 -5.10 0.33 -9.28
C ARG A 96 -3.61 0.46 -9.01
N THR A 97 -3.19 1.37 -8.14
CA THR A 97 -1.77 1.50 -7.76
C THR A 97 -1.27 0.26 -7.04
N TRP A 98 -2.09 -0.31 -6.15
CA TRP A 98 -1.77 -1.57 -5.48
C TRP A 98 -1.65 -2.74 -6.45
N LEU A 99 -2.60 -2.92 -7.37
CA LEU A 99 -2.54 -3.97 -8.41
C LEU A 99 -1.31 -3.82 -9.32
N THR A 100 -0.92 -2.57 -9.63
CA THR A 100 0.28 -2.30 -10.42
C THR A 100 1.55 -2.65 -9.62
N GLY A 101 1.57 -2.39 -8.31
CA GLY A 101 2.61 -2.86 -7.41
C GLY A 101 2.71 -4.38 -7.36
N LEU A 102 1.57 -5.06 -7.19
CA LEU A 102 1.47 -6.52 -7.19
C LEU A 102 1.96 -7.12 -8.50
N ALA A 103 1.55 -6.57 -9.64
CA ALA A 103 1.98 -7.03 -10.96
C ALA A 103 3.50 -6.87 -11.17
N ARG A 104 4.09 -5.75 -10.69
CA ARG A 104 5.55 -5.56 -10.73
C ARG A 104 6.27 -6.59 -9.85
N TRP A 105 5.74 -6.88 -8.67
CA TRP A 105 6.31 -7.88 -7.77
C TRP A 105 6.24 -9.29 -8.36
N LEU A 106 5.11 -9.68 -8.96
CA LEU A 106 4.96 -10.96 -9.64
C LEU A 106 5.97 -11.11 -10.80
N ARG A 107 6.07 -10.10 -11.67
CA ARG A 107 7.01 -10.10 -12.81
C ARG A 107 8.49 -10.13 -12.39
N GLY A 108 8.81 -9.62 -11.19
CA GLY A 108 10.15 -9.68 -10.62
C GLY A 108 10.55 -11.06 -10.10
N ARG A 109 9.60 -11.99 -9.92
CA ARG A 109 9.88 -13.38 -9.47
C ARG A 109 10.22 -14.30 -10.65
N ASP A 110 9.60 -14.11 -11.80
CA ASP A 110 9.78 -14.97 -12.99
C ASP A 110 11.21 -14.94 -13.56
N LEU A 111 11.93 -13.83 -13.39
CA LEU A 111 13.32 -13.68 -13.88
C LEU A 111 14.34 -14.50 -13.07
N LEU A 112 13.98 -14.98 -11.88
CA LEU A 112 14.87 -15.79 -11.04
C LEU A 112 14.67 -17.30 -11.19
N SER A 113 13.58 -17.75 -11.81
CA SER A 113 13.32 -19.17 -12.05
C SER A 113 14.00 -19.73 -13.31
N MET A 114 14.72 -18.90 -14.07
CA MET A 114 15.38 -19.28 -15.33
C MET A 114 16.93 -19.25 -15.26
N GLN A 115 17.51 -19.11 -14.07
CA GLN A 115 18.94 -19.34 -13.81
C GLN A 115 19.12 -20.56 -12.91
#